data_AF-A0A3D1AES0-F1
#
_entry.id   AF-A0A3D1AES0-F1
#
_cell.length_a   1.000
_cell.length_b   1.000
_cell.length_c   1.000
_cell.angle_alpha   90.00
_cell.angle_beta   90.00
_cell.angle_gamma   90.00
#
_symmetry.space_group_name_H-M   'P 1'
#
loop_
_entity.id
_entity.type
_entity.pdbx_description
1 polymer ?
#
loop_
_entity_poly.entity_id
_entity_poly.type
_entity_poly.pdbx_seq_one_letter_code
_entity_poly.pdbx_strand_id
1 'polypeptide(L)'
;MNRVGQYIDSLIKGGGHKQSDVARAIGVQRQLLSFIIAGRRELSLPLALKLESFFNLPEGKLLKMQAENSVHDYKHQLKNELAEQLFKANAFWSYANVSAEKIPADELIEKAFIYLDLKDIAKLFELYTRGYIRKIWREKMAIQGDYLFNLNVMIALYYFDIRQPEKYLKRVEREHLKHILDYA
;
A
#
# COMPACT_ATOMS: atom_id res chain seq x y z
N MET A 1 -12.20 1.22 14.25
CA MET A 1 -12.52 -0.21 14.52
C MET A 1 -11.99 -1.01 13.36
N ASN A 2 -11.29 -2.12 13.61
CA ASN A 2 -10.79 -2.97 12.52
C ASN A 2 -11.98 -3.67 11.82
N ARG A 3 -11.90 -3.90 10.50
CA ARG A 3 -13.04 -4.44 9.71
C ARG A 3 -13.47 -5.84 10.15
N VAL A 4 -12.54 -6.68 10.62
CA VAL A 4 -12.84 -8.03 11.16
C VAL A 4 -13.69 -7.93 12.42
N GLY A 5 -13.34 -7.04 13.35
CA GLY A 5 -14.10 -6.82 14.57
C GLY A 5 -15.53 -6.36 14.30
N GLN A 6 -15.69 -5.44 13.34
CA GLN A 6 -17.02 -4.98 12.88
C GLN A 6 -17.82 -6.11 12.22
N TYR A 7 -17.17 -6.94 11.41
CA TYR A 7 -17.80 -8.07 10.75
C TYR A 7 -18.22 -9.17 11.75
N ILE A 8 -17.40 -9.46 12.76
CA ILE A 8 -17.77 -10.38 13.84
C ILE A 8 -18.95 -9.81 14.63
N ASP A 9 -18.94 -8.52 14.96
CA ASP A 9 -20.05 -7.89 15.69
C ASP A 9 -21.36 -7.90 14.88
N SER A 10 -21.28 -7.71 13.57
CA SER A 10 -22.46 -7.79 12.69
C SER A 10 -23.01 -9.22 12.58
N LEU A 11 -22.15 -10.25 12.55
CA LEU A 11 -22.57 -11.65 12.59
C LEU A 11 -23.28 -12.00 13.90
N ILE A 12 -22.74 -11.54 15.03
CA ILE A 12 -23.33 -11.75 16.36
C ILE A 12 -24.73 -11.14 16.41
N LYS A 13 -24.87 -9.87 16.01
CA LYS A 13 -26.14 -9.14 16.00
C LYS A 13 -27.13 -9.72 14.98
N GLY A 14 -26.66 -10.05 13.78
CA GLY A 14 -27.49 -10.62 12.71
C GLY A 14 -28.03 -12.01 13.03
N GLY A 15 -27.30 -12.81 13.81
CA GLY A 15 -27.76 -14.10 14.33
C GLY A 15 -28.66 -14.00 15.58
N GLY A 16 -28.95 -12.79 16.07
CA GLY A 16 -29.74 -12.59 17.30
C GLY A 16 -29.02 -13.05 18.58
N HIS A 17 -27.70 -13.22 18.54
CA HIS A 17 -26.92 -13.69 19.69
C HIS A 17 -26.38 -12.51 20.50
N LYS A 18 -26.16 -12.71 21.81
CA LYS A 18 -25.29 -11.82 22.59
C LYS A 18 -23.85 -12.31 22.48
N GLN A 19 -22.89 -11.40 22.60
CA GLN A 19 -21.46 -11.75 22.65
C GLN A 19 -21.14 -12.80 23.73
N SER A 20 -21.86 -12.78 24.86
CA SER A 20 -21.73 -13.77 25.92
C SER A 20 -22.12 -15.18 25.48
N ASP A 21 -23.14 -15.28 24.63
CA ASP A 21 -23.72 -16.56 24.21
C ASP A 21 -22.76 -17.23 23.22
N VAL A 22 -22.25 -16.46 22.27
CA VAL A 22 -21.22 -16.90 21.32
C VAL A 22 -19.94 -17.29 22.04
N ALA A 23 -19.45 -16.46 22.97
CA ALA A 23 -18.24 -16.77 23.73
C ALA A 23 -18.37 -18.08 24.53
N ARG A 24 -19.54 -18.32 25.14
CA ARG A 24 -19.82 -19.59 25.83
C ARG A 24 -19.85 -20.77 24.87
N ALA A 25 -20.53 -20.64 23.73
CA ALA A 25 -20.66 -21.70 22.73
C ALA A 25 -19.31 -22.15 22.16
N ILE A 26 -18.39 -21.21 21.95
CA ILE A 26 -17.03 -21.50 21.45
C ILE A 26 -16.00 -21.77 22.55
N GLY A 27 -16.43 -21.79 23.82
CA GLY A 27 -15.57 -22.08 24.96
C GLY A 27 -14.45 -21.06 25.17
N VAL A 28 -14.75 -19.75 25.11
CA VAL A 28 -13.79 -18.67 25.40
C VAL A 28 -14.37 -17.62 26.35
N GLN A 29 -13.50 -16.83 26.95
CA GLN A 29 -13.91 -15.71 27.79
C GLN A 29 -14.54 -14.60 26.94
N ARG A 30 -15.69 -14.06 27.38
CA ARG A 30 -16.37 -12.93 26.70
C ARG A 30 -15.44 -11.73 26.47
N GLN A 31 -14.57 -11.43 27.44
CA GLN A 31 -13.65 -10.29 27.36
C GLN A 31 -12.66 -10.41 26.19
N LEU A 32 -12.22 -11.64 25.88
CA LEU A 32 -11.37 -11.91 24.71
C LEU A 32 -12.08 -11.50 23.42
N LEU A 33 -13.34 -11.94 23.25
CA LEU A 33 -14.16 -11.61 22.09
C LEU A 33 -14.43 -10.10 22.01
N SER A 34 -14.68 -9.44 23.14
CA SER A 34 -14.87 -7.99 23.21
C SER A 34 -13.63 -7.21 22.77
N PHE A 35 -12.42 -7.66 23.17
CA PHE A 35 -11.19 -7.00 22.75
C PHE A 35 -10.91 -7.16 21.26
N ILE A 36 -11.25 -8.31 20.67
CA ILE A 36 -11.10 -8.53 19.23
C ILE A 36 -12.09 -7.66 18.45
N ILE A 37 -13.35 -7.62 18.87
CA ILE A 37 -14.39 -6.78 18.25
C ILE A 37 -14.01 -5.29 18.32
N ALA A 38 -13.46 -4.86 19.45
CA ALA A 38 -12.97 -3.49 19.61
C ALA A 38 -11.68 -3.19 18.82
N GLY A 39 -11.04 -4.20 18.20
CA GLY A 39 -9.76 -4.07 17.51
C GLY A 39 -8.56 -3.87 18.45
N ARG A 40 -8.70 -4.19 19.73
CA ARG A 40 -7.63 -4.09 20.75
C ARG A 40 -6.75 -5.35 20.81
N ARG A 41 -7.18 -6.43 20.17
CA ARG A 41 -6.45 -7.69 20.11
C ARG A 41 -6.67 -8.36 18.76
N GLU A 42 -5.62 -8.95 18.22
CA GLU A 42 -5.71 -9.76 17.01
C GLU A 42 -6.44 -11.09 17.26
N LEU A 43 -7.12 -11.55 16.22
CA LEU A 43 -7.74 -12.85 16.16
C LEU A 43 -6.67 -13.92 15.96
N SER A 44 -6.63 -14.90 16.87
CA SER A 44 -5.76 -16.07 16.72
C SER A 44 -6.40 -17.12 15.83
N LEU A 45 -5.58 -17.98 15.19
CA LEU A 45 -6.05 -19.08 14.35
C LEU A 45 -7.08 -19.99 15.05
N PRO A 46 -6.85 -20.50 16.28
CA PRO A 46 -7.83 -21.36 16.94
C PRO A 46 -9.17 -20.65 17.19
N LEU A 47 -9.15 -19.35 17.48
CA LEU A 47 -10.38 -18.59 17.71
C LEU A 47 -11.10 -18.25 16.41
N ALA A 48 -10.36 -17.99 15.33
CA ALA A 48 -10.93 -17.81 13.99
C ALA A 48 -11.71 -19.06 13.57
N LEU A 49 -11.10 -20.23 13.65
CA LEU A 49 -11.74 -21.51 13.28
C LEU A 49 -12.99 -21.80 14.13
N LYS A 50 -12.93 -21.50 15.43
CA LYS A 50 -14.08 -21.62 16.33
C LYS A 50 -15.24 -20.70 15.94
N LEU A 51 -14.96 -19.43 15.62
CA LEU A 51 -15.96 -18.47 15.19
C LEU A 51 -16.52 -18.85 13.80
N GLU A 52 -15.66 -19.27 12.88
CA GLU A 52 -16.05 -19.70 11.54
C GLU A 52 -16.97 -20.93 11.60
N SER A 53 -16.64 -21.91 12.44
CA SER A 53 -17.52 -23.06 12.69
C SER A 53 -18.86 -22.63 13.29
N PHE A 54 -18.87 -21.76 14.30
CA PHE A 54 -20.09 -21.29 14.94
C PHE A 54 -21.03 -20.55 13.97
N PHE A 55 -20.47 -19.72 13.09
CA PHE A 55 -21.23 -18.92 12.12
C PHE A 55 -21.38 -19.58 10.74
N ASN A 56 -20.97 -20.84 10.57
CA ASN A 56 -20.95 -21.55 9.29
C ASN A 56 -20.25 -20.77 8.16
N LEU A 57 -19.10 -20.17 8.47
CA LEU A 57 -18.27 -19.45 7.51
C LEU A 57 -17.27 -20.39 6.82
N PRO A 58 -16.82 -20.05 5.61
CA PRO A 58 -15.67 -20.72 5.00
C PRO A 58 -14.43 -20.63 5.89
N GLU A 59 -13.68 -21.73 5.95
CA GLU A 59 -12.43 -21.82 6.71
C GLU A 59 -11.40 -20.77 6.23
N GLY A 60 -10.78 -20.09 7.19
CA GLY A 60 -9.74 -19.08 6.96
C GLY A 60 -10.26 -17.71 6.52
N LYS A 61 -11.58 -17.52 6.37
CA LYS A 61 -12.19 -16.24 5.96
C LYS A 61 -11.81 -15.09 6.90
N LEU A 62 -11.88 -15.29 8.21
CA LEU A 62 -11.62 -14.24 9.20
C LEU A 62 -10.13 -13.87 9.27
N LEU A 63 -9.24 -14.87 9.16
CA LEU A 63 -7.79 -14.61 9.13
C LEU A 63 -7.37 -13.90 7.86
N LYS A 64 -7.93 -14.28 6.71
CA LYS A 64 -7.71 -13.57 5.44
C LYS A 64 -8.11 -12.10 5.57
N MET A 65 -9.31 -11.83 6.11
CA MET A 65 -9.78 -10.47 6.33
C MET A 65 -8.90 -9.69 7.33
N GLN A 66 -8.36 -10.35 8.36
CA GLN A 66 -7.41 -9.71 9.28
C GLN A 66 -6.11 -9.34 8.56
N ALA A 67 -5.53 -10.27 7.81
CA ALA A 67 -4.31 -10.03 7.06
C ALA A 67 -4.49 -8.89 6.04
N GLU A 68 -5.62 -8.86 5.33
CA GLU A 68 -5.95 -7.78 4.40
C GLU A 68 -6.04 -6.41 5.09
N ASN A 69 -6.62 -6.35 6.30
CA ASN A 69 -6.64 -5.11 7.09
C ASN A 69 -5.23 -4.71 7.53
N SER A 70 -4.43 -5.63 8.05
CA SER A 70 -3.06 -5.34 8.48
C SER A 70 -2.21 -4.82 7.33
N VAL A 71 -2.34 -5.42 6.13
CA VAL A 71 -1.68 -4.93 4.91
C VAL A 71 -2.17 -3.53 4.54
N HIS A 72 -3.47 -3.27 4.62
CA HIS A 72 -4.03 -1.94 4.33
C HIS A 72 -3.49 -0.87 5.30
N ASP A 73 -3.54 -1.12 6.60
CA ASP A 73 -3.09 -0.20 7.64
C ASP A 73 -1.58 0.07 7.51
N TYR A 74 -0.79 -0.98 7.25
CA TYR A 74 0.64 -0.86 7.01
C TYR A 74 0.96 0.01 5.79
N LYS A 75 0.28 -0.23 4.66
CA LYS A 75 0.46 0.61 3.46
C LYS A 75 0.02 2.06 3.70
N HIS A 76 -1.03 2.27 4.48
CA HIS A 76 -1.46 3.62 4.83
C HIS A 76 -0.39 4.36 5.66
N GLN A 77 0.20 3.68 6.65
CA GLN A 77 1.32 4.23 7.44
C GLN A 77 2.53 4.55 6.56
N LEU A 78 2.96 3.61 5.72
CA LEU A 78 4.07 3.85 4.78
C LEU A 78 3.83 5.03 3.85
N LYS A 79 2.60 5.18 3.31
CA LYS A 79 2.25 6.32 2.46
C LYS A 79 2.39 7.65 3.23
N ASN A 80 1.92 7.68 4.47
CA ASN A 80 2.04 8.87 5.32
C ASN A 80 3.49 9.20 5.65
N GLU A 81 4.31 8.20 5.99
CA GLU A 81 5.74 8.41 6.23
C GLU A 81 6.44 9.02 5.01
N LEU A 82 6.20 8.47 3.80
CA LEU A 82 6.79 9.01 2.58
C LEU A 82 6.34 10.45 2.30
N ALA A 83 5.05 10.73 2.49
CA ALA A 83 4.53 12.09 2.34
C ALA A 83 5.21 13.06 3.32
N GLU A 84 5.38 12.68 4.59
CA GLU A 84 6.08 13.48 5.59
C GLU A 84 7.53 13.77 5.20
N GLN A 85 8.27 12.77 4.69
CA GLN A 85 9.64 12.98 4.22
C GLN A 85 9.68 13.94 3.02
N LEU A 86 8.74 13.82 2.10
CA LEU A 86 8.64 14.73 0.94
C LEU A 86 8.28 16.16 1.34
N PHE A 87 7.42 16.35 2.36
CA PHE A 87 7.17 17.67 2.92
C PHE A 87 8.43 18.27 3.56
N LYS A 88 9.20 17.47 4.32
CA LYS A 88 10.49 17.92 4.89
C LYS A 88 11.51 18.28 3.81
N ALA A 89 11.48 17.59 2.67
CA ALA A 89 12.32 17.88 1.51
C ALA A 89 11.82 19.04 0.64
N ASN A 90 10.72 19.73 1.02
CA ASN A 90 10.06 20.78 0.23
C ASN A 90 9.67 20.34 -1.19
N ALA A 91 9.42 19.04 -1.42
CA ALA A 91 9.13 18.48 -2.73
C ALA A 91 7.78 18.94 -3.34
N PHE A 92 6.87 19.46 -2.49
CA PHE A 92 5.53 19.93 -2.85
C PHE A 92 5.35 21.45 -2.67
N TRP A 93 6.42 22.24 -2.83
CA TRP A 93 6.41 23.69 -2.60
C TRP A 93 5.29 24.48 -3.33
N SER A 94 4.78 23.96 -4.46
CA SER A 94 3.69 24.57 -5.23
C SER A 94 2.29 24.21 -4.76
N TYR A 95 2.15 23.29 -3.79
CA TYR A 95 0.85 22.81 -3.32
C TYR A 95 0.51 23.43 -1.96
N ALA A 96 -0.60 24.18 -1.88
CA ALA A 96 -1.12 24.67 -0.61
C ALA A 96 -1.78 23.52 0.18
N ASN A 97 -1.22 23.19 1.36
CA ASN A 97 -1.82 22.30 2.37
C ASN A 97 -2.33 20.95 1.84
N VAL A 98 -1.47 20.17 1.19
CA VAL A 98 -1.81 18.81 0.75
C VAL A 98 -1.66 17.81 1.90
N SER A 99 -2.70 17.00 2.14
CA SER A 99 -2.61 15.84 3.02
C SER A 99 -2.07 14.64 2.24
N ALA A 100 -1.38 13.72 2.92
CA ALA A 100 -0.82 12.50 2.31
C ALA A 100 -1.87 11.67 1.51
N GLU A 101 -3.12 11.68 1.97
CA GLU A 101 -4.23 11.00 1.30
C GLU A 101 -4.51 11.56 -0.10
N LYS A 102 -4.34 12.88 -0.29
CA LYS A 102 -4.63 13.57 -1.54
C LYS A 102 -3.52 13.49 -2.56
N ILE A 103 -2.32 13.04 -2.18
CA ILE A 103 -1.19 12.90 -3.11
C ILE A 103 -1.47 11.73 -4.06
N PRO A 104 -1.53 11.97 -5.38
CA PRO A 104 -1.63 10.94 -6.40
C PRO A 104 -0.45 9.96 -6.34
N ALA A 105 -0.70 8.67 -6.63
CA ALA A 105 0.32 7.63 -6.51
C ALA A 105 1.53 7.88 -7.44
N ASP A 106 1.27 8.37 -8.64
CA ASP A 106 2.28 8.72 -9.64
C ASP A 106 3.13 9.91 -9.20
N GLU A 107 2.54 10.96 -8.64
CA GLU A 107 3.29 12.08 -8.04
C GLU A 107 4.14 11.62 -6.85
N LEU A 108 3.59 10.77 -5.97
CA LEU A 108 4.33 10.24 -4.83
C LEU A 108 5.58 9.47 -5.30
N ILE A 109 5.43 8.59 -6.30
CA ILE A 109 6.53 7.80 -6.86
C ILE A 109 7.59 8.71 -7.49
N GLU A 110 7.17 9.65 -8.34
CA GLU A 110 8.08 10.57 -9.02
C GLU A 110 8.88 11.41 -8.01
N LYS A 111 8.19 12.06 -7.07
CA LYS A 111 8.84 12.90 -6.06
C LYS A 111 9.73 12.09 -5.13
N ALA A 112 9.33 10.87 -4.75
CA ALA A 112 10.16 10.00 -3.94
C ALA A 112 11.49 9.65 -4.63
N PHE A 113 11.48 9.35 -5.93
CA PHE A 113 12.73 9.10 -6.66
C PHE A 113 13.64 10.33 -6.78
N ILE A 114 13.08 11.54 -6.84
CA ILE A 114 13.85 12.78 -7.02
C ILE A 114 14.42 13.30 -5.70
N TYR A 115 13.65 13.23 -4.62
CA TYR A 115 13.94 13.96 -3.38
C TYR A 115 14.30 13.09 -2.18
N LEU A 116 14.05 11.78 -2.21
CA LEU A 116 14.28 10.90 -1.07
C LEU A 116 15.50 9.98 -1.25
N ASP A 117 15.93 9.38 -0.15
CA ASP A 117 17.06 8.45 -0.13
C ASP A 117 16.65 7.02 -0.56
N LEU A 118 17.65 6.14 -0.70
CA LEU A 118 17.42 4.75 -1.12
C LEU A 118 16.53 3.96 -0.14
N LYS A 119 16.55 4.29 1.16
CA LYS A 119 15.76 3.61 2.19
C LYS A 119 14.30 3.97 2.05
N ASP A 120 13.98 5.23 1.81
CA ASP A 120 12.61 5.66 1.57
C ASP A 120 12.11 5.21 0.20
N ILE A 121 12.95 5.24 -0.85
CA ILE A 121 12.58 4.69 -2.16
C ILE A 121 12.22 3.20 -2.06
N ALA A 122 12.91 2.42 -1.20
CA ALA A 122 12.57 1.01 -1.00
C ALA A 122 11.11 0.80 -0.55
N LYS A 123 10.57 1.71 0.26
CA LYS A 123 9.18 1.66 0.73
C LYS A 123 8.16 1.78 -0.41
N LEU A 124 8.51 2.42 -1.53
CA LEU A 124 7.64 2.46 -2.72
C LEU A 124 7.34 1.04 -3.23
N PHE A 125 8.33 0.15 -3.18
CA PHE A 125 8.19 -1.24 -3.65
C PHE A 125 7.37 -2.11 -2.70
N GLU A 126 7.11 -1.63 -1.48
CA GLU A 126 6.18 -2.23 -0.53
C GLU A 126 4.74 -1.73 -0.75
N LEU A 127 4.61 -0.47 -1.17
CA LEU A 127 3.32 0.16 -1.49
C LEU A 127 2.75 -0.32 -2.82
N TYR A 128 3.56 -0.31 -3.87
CA TYR A 128 3.14 -0.51 -5.25
C TYR A 128 3.87 -1.68 -5.89
N THR A 129 3.24 -2.27 -6.91
CA THR A 129 3.90 -3.32 -7.69
C THR A 129 5.07 -2.74 -8.47
N ARG A 130 6.15 -3.52 -8.60
CA ARG A 130 7.34 -3.12 -9.38
C ARG A 130 6.99 -2.70 -10.81
N GLY A 131 6.01 -3.37 -11.43
CA GLY A 131 5.52 -3.00 -12.77
C GLY A 131 4.87 -1.62 -12.82
N TYR A 132 4.07 -1.27 -11.81
CA TYR A 132 3.45 0.06 -11.73
C TYR A 132 4.48 1.17 -11.52
N ILE A 133 5.43 0.97 -10.60
CA ILE A 133 6.53 1.93 -10.36
C ILE A 133 7.36 2.13 -11.63
N ARG A 134 7.70 1.03 -12.32
CA ARG A 134 8.44 1.08 -13.60
C ARG A 134 7.68 1.85 -14.67
N LYS A 135 6.35 1.68 -14.74
CA LYS A 135 5.49 2.41 -15.68
C LYS A 135 5.59 3.92 -15.41
N ILE A 136 5.35 4.36 -14.18
CA ILE A 136 5.41 5.78 -13.81
C ILE A 136 6.80 6.37 -14.07
N TRP A 137 7.86 5.66 -13.66
CA TRP A 137 9.24 6.09 -13.95
C TRP A 137 9.48 6.27 -15.46
N ARG A 138 9.05 5.30 -16.29
CA ARG A 138 9.23 5.39 -17.74
C ARG A 138 8.46 6.56 -18.35
N GLU A 139 7.23 6.80 -17.89
CA GLU A 139 6.31 7.80 -18.45
C GLU A 139 6.61 9.23 -17.99
N LYS A 140 7.11 9.42 -16.77
CA LYS A 140 7.32 10.76 -16.19
C LYS A 140 8.77 11.18 -16.05
N MET A 141 9.68 10.24 -15.82
CA MET A 141 11.08 10.55 -15.46
C MET A 141 12.05 10.20 -16.58
N ALA A 142 11.94 9.00 -17.16
CA ALA A 142 12.87 8.50 -18.18
C ALA A 142 12.87 9.30 -19.49
N ILE A 143 11.84 10.13 -19.70
CA ILE A 143 11.67 11.01 -20.87
C ILE A 143 12.23 12.43 -20.67
N GLN A 144 12.74 12.79 -19.48
CA GLN A 144 13.19 14.15 -19.18
C GLN A 144 14.62 14.47 -19.68
N GLY A 145 15.13 13.70 -20.65
CA GLY A 145 16.43 13.90 -21.28
C GLY A 145 17.59 14.08 -20.28
N ASP A 146 18.40 15.11 -20.50
CA ASP A 146 19.62 15.38 -19.73
C ASP A 146 19.34 15.77 -18.26
N TYR A 147 18.17 16.36 -17.95
CA TYR A 147 17.87 16.93 -16.63
C TYR A 147 17.93 15.89 -15.51
N LEU A 148 17.43 14.68 -15.75
CA LEU A 148 17.44 13.56 -14.79
C LEU A 148 18.32 12.39 -15.24
N PHE A 149 19.22 12.58 -16.20
CA PHE A 149 19.89 11.46 -16.87
C PHE A 149 20.63 10.52 -15.90
N ASN A 150 21.51 11.06 -15.05
CA ASN A 150 22.28 10.26 -14.09
C ASN A 150 21.38 9.54 -13.07
N LEU A 151 20.34 10.23 -12.59
CA LEU A 151 19.34 9.64 -11.69
C LEU A 151 18.60 8.49 -12.37
N ASN A 152 18.19 8.68 -13.62
CA ASN A 152 17.50 7.66 -14.40
C ASN A 152 18.42 6.46 -14.70
N VAL A 153 19.72 6.68 -14.92
CA VAL A 153 20.71 5.60 -15.06
C VAL A 153 20.80 4.79 -13.77
N MET A 154 20.92 5.46 -12.63
CA MET A 154 20.92 4.84 -11.30
C MET A 154 19.63 4.00 -11.10
N ILE A 155 18.46 4.59 -11.35
CA ILE A 155 17.17 3.91 -11.17
C ILE A 155 17.05 2.68 -12.07
N ALA A 156 17.42 2.82 -13.35
CA ALA A 156 17.39 1.75 -14.33
C ALA A 156 18.26 0.55 -13.90
N LEU A 157 19.45 0.81 -13.36
CA LEU A 157 20.37 -0.21 -12.85
C LEU A 157 19.85 -0.86 -11.57
N TYR A 158 19.65 -0.07 -10.51
CA TYR A 158 19.40 -0.61 -9.17
C TYR A 158 17.99 -1.18 -8.99
N TYR A 159 16.98 -0.57 -9.62
CA TYR A 159 15.58 -0.92 -9.36
C TYR A 159 14.93 -1.72 -10.50
N PHE A 160 15.43 -1.61 -11.73
CA PHE A 160 14.81 -2.26 -12.89
C PHE A 160 15.71 -3.26 -13.63
N ASP A 161 16.92 -3.52 -13.11
CA ASP A 161 17.87 -4.49 -13.66
C ASP A 161 18.14 -4.29 -15.17
N ILE A 162 18.20 -3.03 -15.60
CA ILE A 162 18.45 -2.67 -16.99
C ILE A 162 19.96 -2.61 -17.21
N ARG A 163 20.52 -3.68 -17.78
CA ARG A 163 21.97 -3.84 -18.02
C ARG A 163 22.65 -2.73 -18.83
N GLN A 164 21.91 -2.10 -19.74
CA GLN A 164 22.41 -1.01 -20.60
C GLN A 164 21.50 0.23 -20.43
N PRO A 165 21.58 0.92 -19.28
CA PRO A 165 20.63 1.95 -18.90
C PRO A 165 20.64 3.13 -19.87
N GLU A 166 21.81 3.62 -20.28
CA GLU A 166 21.95 4.75 -21.19
C GLU A 166 21.30 4.50 -22.56
N LYS A 167 21.57 3.31 -23.14
CA LYS A 167 20.98 2.91 -24.43
C LYS A 167 19.46 2.76 -24.32
N TYR A 168 18.99 2.21 -23.21
CA TYR A 168 17.56 2.08 -22.93
C TYR A 168 16.90 3.46 -22.84
N LEU A 169 17.47 4.40 -22.07
CA LEU A 169 16.93 5.75 -21.88
C LEU A 169 16.86 6.52 -23.21
N LYS A 170 17.95 6.53 -23.99
CA LYS A 170 17.97 7.14 -25.34
C LYS A 170 16.95 6.53 -26.29
N ARG A 171 16.60 5.26 -26.13
CA ARG A 171 15.52 4.64 -26.92
C ARG A 171 14.15 5.11 -26.46
N VAL A 172 13.89 5.10 -25.15
CA VAL A 172 12.60 5.56 -24.58
C VAL A 172 12.32 7.01 -24.93
N GLU A 173 13.33 7.88 -24.84
CA GLU A 173 13.21 9.29 -25.22
C GLU A 173 12.88 9.44 -26.71
N ARG A 174 13.58 8.73 -27.61
CA ARG A 174 13.28 8.74 -29.05
C ARG A 174 11.88 8.22 -29.37
N GLU A 175 11.44 7.15 -28.71
CA GLU A 175 10.08 6.62 -28.86
C GLU A 175 9.03 7.66 -28.46
N HIS A 176 9.27 8.38 -27.35
CA HIS A 176 8.39 9.43 -26.86
C HIS A 176 8.35 10.63 -27.81
N LEU A 177 9.50 11.11 -28.27
CA LEU A 177 9.59 12.22 -29.24
C LEU A 177 8.86 11.89 -30.54
N LYS A 178 9.03 10.67 -31.06
CA LYS A 178 8.30 10.22 -32.25
C LYS A 178 6.79 10.24 -32.02
N HIS A 179 6.33 9.74 -30.88
CA HIS A 179 4.91 9.77 -30.55
C HIS A 179 4.38 11.20 -30.41
N ILE A 180 5.14 12.16 -29.88
CA ILE A 180 4.69 13.56 -29.85
C ILE A 180 4.57 14.13 -31.27
N LEU A 181 5.56 13.86 -32.13
CA LEU A 181 5.61 14.38 -33.49
C LEU A 181 4.57 13.75 -34.42
N ASP A 182 4.20 12.49 -34.21
CA ASP A 182 3.18 11.79 -35.02
C ASP A 182 1.74 12.28 -34.70
N TYR A 183 1.52 12.97 -33.57
CA TYR A 183 0.23 13.51 -33.12
C TYR A 183 0.18 15.06 -33.09
N ALA A 184 1.22 15.74 -33.59
CA ALA A 184 1.29 17.19 -33.75
C ALA A 184 0.94 17.61 -35.19
#